data_AF-A0A087NAQ1-F1
#
_entry.id   AF-A0A087NAQ1-F1
#
_cell.length_a   1.000
_cell.length_b   1.000
_cell.length_c   1.000
_cell.angle_alpha   90.00
_cell.angle_beta   90.00
_cell.angle_gamma   90.00
#
_symmetry.space_group_name_H-M   'P 1'
#
loop_
_entity.id
_entity.type
_entity.pdbx_description
1 polymer ?
#
loop_
_entity_poly.entity_id
_entity_poly.type
_entity_poly.pdbx_seq_one_letter_code
_entity_poly.pdbx_strand_id
1 'polypeptide(L)' 'MAGYKLLIIDELGFVPLSKTGAELLFELISQRYERGSTFITSNLPFDEWTETFGSPNVS' A
#
# COMPACT_ATOMS: atom_id res chain seq x y z
N MET A 1 6.08 5.63 18.96
CA MET A 1 6.71 4.43 18.35
C MET A 1 7.96 4.88 17.63
N ALA A 2 9.09 4.21 17.79
CA ALA A 2 10.28 4.49 16.99
C ALA A 2 9.94 4.18 15.52
N GLY A 3 9.54 5.21 14.75
CA GLY A 3 9.12 5.05 13.38
C GLY A 3 10.30 4.60 12.53
N TYR A 4 10.20 3.42 11.91
CA TYR A 4 11.24 2.93 11.01
C TYR A 4 11.45 3.92 9.86
N LYS A 5 12.71 4.30 9.64
CA LYS A 5 13.12 5.21 8.55
C LYS A 5 12.74 4.66 7.18
N LEU A 6 12.79 3.33 7.03
CA LEU A 6 12.42 2.59 5.83
C LEU A 6 11.41 1.50 6.19
N LEU A 7 10.32 1.42 5.43
CA LEU A 7 9.40 0.28 5.38
C LEU A 7 9.57 -0.41 4.02
N ILE A 8 9.68 -1.74 4.03
CA ILE A 8 9.71 -2.56 2.83
C ILE A 8 8.41 -3.36 2.77
N ILE A 9 7.71 -3.27 1.65
CA ILE A 9 6.55 -4.09 1.30
C ILE A 9 6.99 -4.94 0.11
N ASP A 10 7.00 -6.26 0.27
CA ASP A 10 7.51 -7.17 -0.74
C ASP A 10 6.38 -7.98 -1.39
N GLU A 11 6.53 -8.31 -2.67
CA GLU A 11 5.64 -9.14 -3.49
C GLU A 11 4.17 -8.70 -3.51
N LEU A 12 3.90 -7.39 -3.58
CA LEU A 12 2.54 -6.88 -3.68
C LEU A 12 1.81 -7.52 -4.88
N GLY A 13 0.62 -8.04 -4.62
CA GLY A 13 -0.21 -8.71 -5.62
C GLY A 13 0.13 -10.17 -5.91
N PHE A 14 1.01 -10.80 -5.14
CA PHE A 14 1.18 -12.26 -5.18
C PHE A 14 -0.09 -13.01 -4.71
N VAL A 15 -0.78 -12.47 -3.69
CA VAL A 15 -2.08 -12.94 -3.22
C VAL A 15 -3.07 -11.78 -3.25
N PRO A 16 -4.33 -11.99 -3.68
CA PRO A 16 -5.36 -10.96 -3.61
C PRO A 16 -5.54 -10.44 -2.18
N LEU A 17 -5.48 -9.12 -2.01
CA LEU A 17 -5.82 -8.49 -0.74
C LEU A 17 -7.32 -8.57 -0.51
N SER A 18 -7.72 -8.79 0.75
CA SER A 18 -9.09 -8.51 1.15
C SER A 18 -9.34 -7.00 1.10
N LYS A 19 -10.61 -6.58 0.97
CA LYS A 19 -10.97 -5.15 0.97
C LYS A 19 -10.40 -4.42 2.19
N THR A 20 -10.53 -5.00 3.38
CA THR A 20 -9.96 -4.44 4.62
C THR A 20 -8.42 -4.40 4.58
N GLY A 21 -7.78 -5.42 4.00
CA GLY A 21 -6.32 -5.43 3.83
C GLY A 21 -5.83 -4.30 2.92
N ALA A 22 -6.55 -4.05 1.83
CA ALA A 22 -6.27 -2.94 0.92
C ALA A 22 -6.43 -1.57 1.60
N GLU A 23 -7.52 -1.38 2.37
CA GLU A 23 -7.77 -0.16 3.16
C GLU A 23 -6.67 0.10 4.19
N LEU A 24 -6.25 -0.93 4.94
CA LEU A 24 -5.17 -0.82 5.93
C LEU A 24 -3.82 -0.51 5.27
N LEU A 25 -3.53 -1.14 4.12
CA LEU A 25 -2.28 -0.88 3.39
C LEU A 25 -2.26 0.55 2.83
N PHE A 26 -3.40 1.04 2.33
CA PHE A 26 -3.55 2.44 1.91
C PHE A 26 -3.36 3.40 3.09
N GLU A 27 -3.96 3.13 4.25
CA GLU A 27 -3.78 3.95 5.45
C GLU A 27 -2.31 3.98 5.88
N LEU A 28 -1.64 2.83 5.91
CA LEU A 28 -0.22 2.71 6.23
C LEU A 28 0.66 3.55 5.29
N ILE A 29 0.44 3.46 3.97
CA ILE A 29 1.18 4.24 2.98
C ILE A 29 0.89 5.74 3.15
N SER A 30 -0.37 6.10 3.39
CA SER A 30 -0.80 7.49 3.61
C SER A 30 -0.17 8.10 4.86
N GLN A 31 -0.07 7.36 5.96
CA GLN A 31 0.59 7.81 7.19
C GLN A 31 2.10 8.02 7.00
N ARG A 32 2.71 7.37 6.01
CA ARG A 32 4.15 7.47 5.69
C ARG A 32 4.47 8.50 4.62
N TYR A 33 3.50 8.91 3.81
CA TYR A 33 3.67 9.93 2.80
C TYR A 33 4.30 11.19 3.40
N GLU A 34 5.40 11.67 2.80
CA GLU A 34 6.23 12.80 3.27
C GLU A 34 6.87 12.66 4.66
N ARG A 35 6.68 11.53 5.35
CA ARG A 35 7.16 11.30 6.74
C ARG A 35 8.19 10.19 6.87
N GLY A 36 8.24 9.25 5.93
CA GLY A 36 9.20 8.15 5.91
C GLY A 36 9.33 7.50 4.55
N SER A 37 10.45 6.82 4.30
CA SER A 37 10.69 6.14 3.02
C SER A 37 9.95 4.81 2.98
N THR A 38 9.34 4.48 1.86
CA THR A 38 8.66 3.21 1.61
C THR A 38 9.18 2.62 0.31
N PHE A 39 9.62 1.38 0.34
CA PHE A 39 10.05 0.63 -0.84
C PHE A 39 9.05 -0.51 -1.08
N ILE A 40 8.54 -0.62 -2.30
CA ILE A 40 7.52 -1.61 -2.65
C ILE A 40 8.03 -2.41 -3.85
N THR A 41 8.04 -3.73 -3.74
CA THR A 41 8.13 -4.63 -4.91
C THR A 41 6.72 -5.15 -5.20
N SER A 42 6.38 -5.28 -6.49
CA SER A 42 5.06 -5.69 -6.92
C SER A 42 5.15 -6.61 -8.13
N ASN A 43 4.26 -7.60 -8.14
CA ASN A 43 4.02 -8.45 -9.31
C ASN A 43 2.92 -7.87 -10.22
N LEU A 44 2.29 -6.76 -9.81
CA LEU A 44 1.23 -6.08 -10.56
C LEU A 44 1.78 -4.84 -11.27
N PRO A 45 1.39 -4.63 -12.54
CA PRO A 45 1.64 -3.37 -13.23
C PRO A 45 0.89 -2.22 -12.56
N PHE A 46 1.38 -0.98 -12.70
CA PHE A 46 0.88 0.17 -11.95
C PHE A 46 -0.62 0.49 -12.17
N ASP A 47 -1.14 0.20 -13.35
CA ASP A 47 -2.55 0.36 -13.73
C ASP A 47 -3.49 -0.61 -12.98
N GLU A 48 -2.99 -1.76 -12.52
CA GLU A 48 -3.76 -2.72 -11.70
C GLU A 48 -3.79 -2.37 -10.21
N TRP A 49 -3.01 -1.36 -9.77
CA TRP A 49 -3.00 -0.96 -8.36
C TRP A 49 -4.31 -0.32 -7.93
N THR A 50 -4.99 0.42 -8.82
CA THR A 50 -6.30 1.03 -8.52
C THR A 50 -7.39 0.00 -8.21
N GLU A 51 -7.29 -1.19 -8.81
CA GLU A 51 -8.20 -2.30 -8.50
C GLU A 51 -7.84 -2.95 -7.16
N THR A 52 -6.54 -3.04 -6.86
CA THR A 52 -6.01 -3.63 -5.63
C THR A 52 -6.28 -2.78 -4.38
N PHE A 53 -6.16 -1.45 -4.49
CA PHE A 53 -6.39 -0.53 -3.38
C PHE A 53 -7.85 -0.02 -3.30
N GLY A 54 -8.65 -0.28 -4.33
CA GLY A 54 -9.95 0.33 -4.51
C GLY A 54 -9.84 1.80 -4.91
N SER A 55 -10.80 2.27 -5.72
CA SER A 55 -10.94 3.72 -5.92
C SER A 55 -11.21 4.39 -4.56
N PRO A 56 -10.61 5.56 -4.29
CA PRO A 56 -11.01 6.33 -3.12
C PRO A 56 -12.49 6.63 -3.28
N ASN A 57 -13.35 5.95 -2.52
CA ASN A 57 -14.73 6.38 -2.37
C ASN A 57 -14.64 7.75 -1.70
N VAL A 58 -14.77 8.80 -2.51
CA VAL A 58 -15.06 10.15 -2.05
C VAL A 58 -16.51 10.08 -1.56
N SER A 59 -16.68 9.67 -0.31
CA SER A 59 -17.93 9.79 0.43
C SER A 59 -17.82 10.92 1.44
#